data_AF-A0AA40DQU6-F1
#
_entry.id   AF-A0AA40DQU6-F1
#
_cell.length_a   1.000
_cell.length_b   1.000
_cell.length_c   1.000
_cell.angle_alpha   90.00
_cell.angle_beta   90.00
_cell.angle_gamma   90.00
#
_symmetry.space_group_name_H-M   'P 1'
#
loop_
_entity.id
_entity.type
_entity.pdbx_description
1 polymer ?
#
loop_
_entity_poly.entity_id
_entity_poly.type
_entity_poly.pdbx_seq_one_letter_code
_entity_poly.pdbx_strand_id
1 'polypeptide(L)'
;FLQLSDMPNEVLLQILGHLDVSDLLSTSRTSHHLRQLSLAPILHRIRLQRTRAILPPMLTSPSRPSLADLISRSIFLTHTTVVSRKLARSLVSIRLQRRLAARPSAEALVTRCVLPPECVPGGAGITVAPALVAKKRAIERERVKDGLRRWVGSVWRGEVRSREEG
;
A
#
# COMPACT_ATOMS: atom_id res chain seq x y z
N PHE A 1 -28.81 -45.28 0.03
CA PHE A 1 -28.36 -43.91 -0.27
C PHE A 1 -28.86 -43.55 -1.66
N LEU A 2 -29.68 -42.49 -1.79
CA LEU A 2 -30.14 -42.00 -3.09
C LEU A 2 -28.95 -41.35 -3.81
N GLN A 3 -28.67 -41.77 -5.05
CA GLN A 3 -27.63 -41.15 -5.86
C GLN A 3 -28.21 -39.92 -6.59
N LEU A 4 -27.36 -38.94 -6.90
CA LEU A 4 -27.78 -37.72 -7.61
C LEU A 4 -28.43 -38.06 -8.97
N SER A 5 -27.99 -39.14 -9.61
CA SER A 5 -28.55 -39.66 -10.87
C SER A 5 -29.98 -40.21 -10.76
N ASP A 6 -30.45 -40.50 -9.54
CA ASP A 6 -31.79 -41.05 -9.32
C ASP A 6 -32.84 -39.93 -9.20
N MET A 7 -32.41 -38.67 -9.22
CA MET A 7 -33.28 -37.51 -9.18
C MET A 7 -33.98 -37.28 -10.53
N PRO A 8 -35.21 -36.72 -10.52
CA PRO A 8 -35.89 -36.33 -11.75
C PRO A 8 -35.06 -35.33 -12.58
N ASN A 9 -35.16 -35.45 -13.90
CA ASN A 9 -34.44 -34.60 -14.86
C ASN A 9 -34.72 -33.12 -14.64
N GLU A 10 -35.93 -32.76 -14.22
CA GLU A 10 -36.35 -31.38 -13.95
C GLU A 10 -35.51 -30.76 -12.83
N VAL A 11 -35.29 -31.52 -11.75
CA VAL A 11 -34.48 -31.07 -10.61
C VAL A 11 -33.01 -30.95 -11.03
N LEU A 12 -32.51 -31.93 -11.78
CA LEU A 12 -31.14 -31.91 -12.32
C LEU A 12 -30.92 -30.72 -13.25
N LEU A 13 -31.85 -30.44 -14.16
CA LEU A 13 -31.79 -29.29 -15.06
C LEU A 13 -31.83 -27.96 -14.30
N GLN A 14 -32.60 -27.88 -13.21
CA GLN A 14 -32.63 -26.68 -12.37
C GLN A 14 -31.29 -26.44 -11.66
N ILE A 15 -30.66 -27.50 -11.13
CA ILE A 15 -29.34 -27.44 -10.49
C ILE A 15 -28.28 -27.06 -11.52
N LEU A 16 -28.19 -27.80 -12.63
CA LEU A 16 -27.21 -27.54 -13.70
C LEU A 16 -27.40 -26.14 -14.31
N GLY A 17 -28.64 -25.61 -14.32
CA GLY A 17 -28.95 -24.25 -14.76
C GLY A 17 -28.37 -23.13 -13.89
N HIS A 18 -27.85 -23.44 -12.70
CA HIS A 18 -27.17 -22.47 -11.82
C HIS A 18 -25.65 -22.60 -11.83
N LEU A 19 -25.10 -23.64 -12.47
CA LEU A 19 -23.66 -23.85 -12.53
C LEU A 19 -23.00 -22.95 -13.58
N ASP A 20 -21.77 -22.55 -13.30
CA ASP A 20 -20.89 -21.88 -14.26
C ASP A 20 -20.44 -22.85 -15.37
N VAL A 21 -19.90 -22.30 -16.45
CA VAL A 21 -19.48 -23.12 -17.61
C VAL A 21 -18.40 -24.13 -17.23
N SER A 22 -17.46 -23.77 -16.36
CA SER A 22 -16.43 -24.67 -15.83
C SER A 22 -17.02 -25.83 -15.02
N ASP A 23 -18.01 -25.53 -14.20
CA ASP A 23 -18.60 -26.49 -13.26
C ASP A 23 -19.51 -27.45 -14.02
N LEU A 24 -20.26 -26.95 -15.00
CA LEU A 24 -21.09 -27.75 -15.89
C LEU A 24 -20.25 -28.70 -16.75
N LEU A 25 -19.05 -28.27 -17.17
CA LEU A 25 -18.09 -29.16 -17.83
C LEU A 25 -17.60 -30.24 -16.86
N SER A 26 -17.26 -29.87 -15.62
CA SER A 26 -16.82 -30.82 -14.59
C SER A 26 -17.91 -31.87 -14.29
N THR A 27 -19.17 -31.47 -14.12
CA THR A 27 -20.29 -32.39 -13.88
C THR A 27 -20.59 -33.27 -15.09
N SER A 28 -20.38 -32.78 -16.31
CA SER A 28 -20.55 -33.61 -17.51
C SER A 28 -19.56 -34.78 -17.59
N ARG A 29 -18.42 -34.68 -16.89
CA ARG A 29 -17.37 -35.73 -16.91
C ARG A 29 -17.59 -36.82 -15.87
N THR A 30 -18.49 -36.62 -14.90
CA THR A 30 -18.72 -37.59 -13.82
C THR A 30 -19.77 -38.63 -14.15
N SER A 31 -20.68 -38.36 -15.10
CA SER A 31 -21.74 -39.29 -15.50
C SER A 31 -22.20 -39.05 -16.94
N HIS A 32 -22.49 -40.13 -17.67
CA HIS A 32 -23.07 -40.06 -19.01
C HIS A 32 -24.45 -39.38 -19.03
N HIS A 33 -25.25 -39.60 -18.00
CA HIS A 33 -26.57 -38.99 -17.87
C HIS A 33 -26.46 -37.47 -17.68
N LEU A 34 -25.59 -37.02 -16.77
CA LEU A 34 -25.32 -35.60 -16.56
C LEU A 34 -24.68 -34.96 -17.81
N ARG A 35 -23.82 -35.68 -18.53
CA ARG A 35 -23.29 -35.21 -19.82
C ARG A 35 -24.41 -34.91 -20.82
N GLN A 36 -25.39 -35.79 -20.93
CA GLN A 36 -26.52 -35.61 -21.84
C GLN A 36 -27.38 -34.40 -21.44
N LEU A 37 -27.67 -34.24 -20.15
CA LEU A 37 -28.43 -33.08 -19.63
C LEU A 37 -27.67 -31.76 -19.76
N SER A 38 -26.36 -31.77 -19.52
CA SER A 38 -25.48 -30.60 -19.69
C SER A 38 -25.42 -30.10 -21.13
N LEU A 39 -25.58 -30.99 -22.11
CA LEU A 39 -25.64 -30.66 -23.54
C LEU A 39 -27.07 -30.40 -24.04
N ALA A 40 -28.09 -30.54 -23.18
CA ALA A 40 -29.48 -30.41 -23.60
C ALA A 40 -29.82 -28.94 -23.95
N PRO A 41 -30.51 -28.69 -25.08
CA PRO A 41 -30.83 -27.33 -25.51
C PRO A 41 -31.76 -26.60 -24.52
N ILE A 42 -32.60 -27.35 -23.80
CA ILE A 42 -33.50 -26.81 -22.79
C ILE A 42 -32.76 -26.13 -21.64
N LEU A 43 -31.62 -26.70 -21.21
CA LEU A 43 -30.77 -26.12 -20.17
C LEU A 43 -30.21 -24.78 -20.63
N HIS A 44 -29.68 -24.71 -21.85
CA HIS A 44 -29.14 -23.47 -22.41
C HIS A 44 -30.20 -22.39 -22.57
N ARG A 45 -31.43 -22.77 -22.96
CA ARG A 45 -32.57 -21.85 -23.04
C ARG A 45 -32.94 -21.27 -21.68
N ILE A 46 -33.02 -22.10 -20.64
CA ILE A 46 -33.31 -21.66 -19.26
C ILE A 46 -32.23 -20.70 -18.77
N ARG A 47 -30.95 -21.04 -18.99
CA ARG A 47 -29.82 -20.18 -18.60
C ARG A 47 -29.87 -18.83 -19.30
N LEU A 48 -30.14 -18.81 -20.61
CA LEU A 48 -30.28 -17.58 -21.38
C LEU A 48 -31.47 -16.72 -20.90
N GLN A 49 -32.61 -17.34 -20.58
CA GLN A 49 -33.77 -16.61 -20.06
C GLN A 49 -33.46 -15.98 -18.69
N ARG A 50 -32.80 -16.72 -17.79
CA ARG A 50 -32.38 -16.21 -16.48
C ARG A 50 -31.37 -15.06 -16.61
N THR A 51 -30.34 -15.21 -17.44
CA THR A 51 -29.37 -14.13 -17.63
C THR A 51 -30.02 -12.90 -18.25
N ARG A 52 -30.95 -13.06 -19.21
CA ARG A 52 -31.73 -11.94 -19.76
C ARG A 52 -32.60 -11.24 -18.70
N ALA A 53 -33.10 -11.95 -17.71
CA ALA A 53 -33.88 -11.35 -16.62
C ALA A 53 -33.00 -10.63 -15.59
N ILE A 54 -31.83 -11.20 -15.26
CA ILE A 54 -30.97 -10.72 -14.16
C ILE A 54 -29.98 -9.63 -14.63
N LEU A 55 -29.46 -9.75 -15.85
CA LEU A 55 -28.38 -8.87 -16.33
C LEU A 55 -28.80 -7.38 -16.43
N PRO A 56 -29.97 -7.01 -17.02
CA PRO A 56 -30.33 -5.61 -17.19
C PRO A 56 -30.33 -4.80 -15.89
N PRO A 57 -30.99 -5.21 -14.79
CA PRO A 57 -30.98 -4.44 -13.54
C PRO A 57 -29.58 -4.36 -12.91
N MET A 58 -28.73 -5.37 -13.10
CA MET A 58 -27.34 -5.31 -12.62
C MET A 58 -26.48 -4.33 -13.42
N LEU A 59 -26.73 -4.19 -14.73
CA LEU A 59 -26.01 -3.24 -15.58
C LEU A 59 -26.46 -1.80 -15.37
N THR A 60 -27.72 -1.57 -14.99
CA THR A 60 -28.30 -0.25 -14.70
C THR A 60 -28.26 0.14 -13.23
N SER A 61 -27.83 -0.76 -12.34
CA SER A 61 -27.76 -0.52 -10.90
C SER A 61 -26.87 0.70 -10.56
N PRO A 62 -27.31 1.59 -9.64
CA PRO A 62 -26.50 2.72 -9.19
C PRO A 62 -25.25 2.31 -8.40
N SER A 63 -25.18 1.06 -7.92
CA SER A 63 -23.98 0.52 -7.29
C SER A 63 -22.85 0.22 -8.29
N ARG A 64 -23.15 0.21 -9.59
CA ARG A 64 -22.16 -0.03 -10.63
C ARG A 64 -21.32 1.24 -10.83
N PRO A 65 -19.99 1.19 -10.62
CA PRO A 65 -19.13 2.35 -10.82
C PRO A 65 -19.13 2.77 -12.30
N SER A 66 -19.11 4.08 -12.54
CA SER A 66 -19.01 4.61 -13.90
C SER A 66 -17.64 4.34 -14.51
N LEU A 67 -17.51 4.45 -15.83
CA LEU A 67 -16.21 4.34 -16.50
C LEU A 67 -15.22 5.39 -15.98
N ALA A 68 -15.71 6.61 -15.71
CA ALA A 68 -14.91 7.69 -15.12
C ALA A 68 -14.39 7.32 -13.72
N ASP A 69 -15.22 6.67 -12.90
CA ASP A 69 -14.80 6.16 -11.57
C ASP A 69 -13.75 5.06 -11.67
N LEU A 70 -13.88 4.17 -12.66
CA LEU A 70 -12.89 3.13 -12.89
C LEU A 70 -11.55 3.71 -13.36
N ILE A 71 -11.58 4.76 -14.18
CA ILE A 71 -10.38 5.48 -14.61
C ILE A 71 -9.75 6.23 -13.43
N SER A 72 -10.54 6.94 -12.62
CA SER A 72 -10.04 7.70 -11.46
C SER A 72 -9.42 6.78 -10.40
N ARG A 73 -9.99 5.59 -10.20
CA ARG A 73 -9.44 4.54 -9.32
C ARG A 73 -8.28 3.76 -9.95
N SER A 74 -7.86 4.10 -11.17
CA SER A 74 -6.80 3.41 -11.92
C SER A 74 -7.04 1.92 -12.18
N ILE A 75 -8.31 1.50 -12.18
CA ILE A 75 -8.75 0.13 -12.49
C ILE A 75 -8.85 -0.05 -14.00
N PHE A 76 -9.50 0.89 -14.68
CA PHE A 76 -9.55 0.91 -16.14
C PHE A 76 -8.40 1.78 -16.68
N LEU A 77 -7.53 1.17 -17.48
CA LEU A 77 -6.40 1.84 -18.08
C LEU A 77 -6.60 1.97 -19.59
N THR A 78 -6.69 3.19 -20.08
CA THR A 78 -6.62 3.46 -21.52
C THR A 78 -5.20 3.27 -22.02
N HIS A 79 -5.03 3.02 -23.33
CA HIS A 79 -3.71 2.95 -23.94
C HIS A 79 -2.84 4.19 -23.62
N THR A 80 -3.45 5.38 -23.63
CA THR A 80 -2.77 6.63 -23.26
C THR A 80 -2.27 6.64 -21.83
N THR A 81 -3.06 6.13 -20.86
CA THR A 81 -2.62 6.03 -19.45
C THR A 81 -1.47 5.03 -19.28
N VAL A 82 -1.46 3.93 -20.03
CA VAL A 82 -0.37 2.95 -19.98
C VAL A 82 0.93 3.56 -20.51
N VAL A 83 0.85 4.23 -21.67
CA VAL A 83 2.01 4.91 -22.28
C VAL A 83 2.51 6.05 -21.39
N SER A 84 1.62 6.87 -20.84
CA SER A 84 2.00 7.99 -19.95
C SER A 84 2.69 7.50 -18.68
N ARG A 85 2.24 6.39 -18.08
CA ARG A 85 2.90 5.76 -16.92
C ARG A 85 4.30 5.28 -17.26
N LYS A 86 4.51 4.68 -18.43
CA LYS A 86 5.84 4.24 -18.89
C LYS A 86 6.80 5.42 -19.04
N LEU A 87 6.33 6.50 -19.68
CA LEU A 87 7.11 7.73 -19.83
C LEU A 87 7.41 8.39 -18.48
N ALA A 88 6.41 8.52 -17.60
CA ALA A 88 6.59 9.09 -16.27
C ALA A 88 7.66 8.33 -15.46
N ARG A 89 7.63 6.99 -15.49
CA ARG A 89 8.66 6.16 -14.84
C ARG A 89 10.05 6.41 -15.42
N SER A 90 10.17 6.50 -16.74
CA SER A 90 11.44 6.80 -17.41
C SER A 90 11.99 8.17 -16.97
N LEU A 91 11.15 9.20 -16.97
CA LEU A 91 11.53 10.55 -16.56
C LEU A 91 11.92 10.62 -15.07
N VAL A 92 11.18 9.93 -14.19
CA VAL A 92 11.52 9.82 -12.76
C VAL A 92 12.86 9.10 -12.58
N SER A 93 13.10 8.02 -13.32
CA SER A 93 14.37 7.30 -13.30
C SER A 93 15.54 8.20 -13.69
N ILE A 94 15.43 8.91 -14.81
CA ILE A 94 16.45 9.87 -15.28
C ILE A 94 16.70 10.96 -14.22
N ARG A 95 15.62 11.52 -13.66
CA ARG A 95 15.73 12.55 -12.61
C ARG A 95 16.43 12.00 -11.36
N LEU A 96 16.08 10.79 -10.94
CA LEU A 96 16.67 10.16 -9.77
C LEU A 96 18.15 9.87 -9.99
N GLN A 97 18.52 9.32 -11.15
CA GLN A 97 19.91 9.05 -11.50
C GLN A 97 20.78 10.32 -11.43
N ARG A 98 20.29 11.44 -11.98
CA ARG A 98 20.98 12.74 -11.89
C ARG A 98 21.10 13.23 -10.45
N ARG A 99 20.05 13.10 -9.63
CA ARG A 99 20.05 13.53 -8.22
C ARG A 99 20.96 12.68 -7.34
N LEU A 100 21.05 11.38 -7.63
CA LEU A 100 21.94 10.47 -6.92
C LEU A 100 23.41 10.73 -7.28
N ALA A 101 23.72 11.02 -8.55
CA ALA A 101 25.07 11.40 -8.97
C ALA A 101 25.53 12.72 -8.31
N ALA A 102 24.62 13.68 -8.15
CA ALA A 102 24.88 14.95 -7.47
C ALA A 102 24.67 14.90 -5.94
N ARG A 103 24.60 13.71 -5.34
CA ARG A 103 24.29 13.56 -3.90
C ARG A 103 25.47 14.07 -3.06
N PRO A 104 25.27 15.02 -2.13
CA PRO A 104 26.32 15.47 -1.23
C PRO A 104 26.74 14.35 -0.27
N SER A 105 28.02 14.34 0.13
CA SER A 105 28.54 13.41 1.13
C SER A 105 27.93 13.68 2.51
N ALA A 106 27.96 12.67 3.38
CA ALA A 106 27.46 12.81 4.75
C ALA A 106 28.21 13.91 5.53
N GLU A 107 29.53 14.03 5.32
CA GLU A 107 30.36 15.09 5.90
C GLU A 107 29.93 16.48 5.44
N ALA A 108 29.66 16.65 4.14
CA ALA A 108 29.16 17.93 3.61
C ALA A 108 27.81 18.32 4.20
N LEU A 109 26.98 17.34 4.58
CA LEU A 109 25.71 17.59 5.27
C LEU A 109 25.90 17.98 6.75
N VAL A 110 26.93 17.44 7.41
CA VAL A 110 27.32 17.83 8.78
C VAL A 110 27.87 19.26 8.78
N THR A 111 28.76 19.61 7.84
CA THR A 111 29.31 20.97 7.71
C THR A 111 28.21 22.02 7.48
N ARG A 112 27.13 21.63 6.79
CA ARG A 112 25.95 22.49 6.57
C ARG A 112 24.93 22.45 7.71
N CYS A 113 25.24 21.80 8.83
CA CYS A 113 24.35 21.61 9.97
C CYS A 113 23.00 20.95 9.65
N VAL A 114 22.93 20.19 8.54
CA VAL A 114 21.71 19.45 8.14
C VAL A 114 21.66 18.11 8.86
N LEU A 115 22.80 17.42 8.95
CA LEU A 115 22.92 16.14 9.64
C LEU A 115 23.70 16.32 10.96
N PRO A 116 23.20 15.79 12.08
CA PRO A 116 23.96 15.69 13.33
C PRO A 116 25.27 14.90 13.11
N PRO A 117 26.45 15.40 13.56
CA PRO A 117 27.71 14.66 13.44
C PRO A 117 27.67 13.29 14.13
N GLU A 118 26.87 13.15 15.18
CA GLU A 118 26.73 11.93 15.95
C GLU A 118 26.01 10.81 15.16
N CYS A 119 25.33 11.14 14.07
CA CYS A 119 24.64 10.17 13.21
C CYS A 119 25.55 9.55 12.14
N VAL A 120 26.74 10.10 11.90
CA VAL A 120 27.61 9.66 10.80
C VAL A 120 28.60 8.62 11.32
N PRO A 121 28.57 7.38 10.80
CA PRO A 121 29.56 6.37 11.15
C PRO A 121 30.97 6.85 10.78
N GLY A 122 31.92 6.77 11.73
CA GLY A 122 33.29 7.26 11.55
C GLY A 122 33.47 8.77 11.80
N GLY A 123 32.42 9.48 12.24
CA GLY A 123 32.52 10.87 12.70
C GLY A 123 33.16 11.00 14.10
N ALA A 124 33.28 12.25 14.57
CA ALA A 124 33.82 12.56 15.89
C ALA A 124 32.86 12.12 17.02
N GLY A 125 33.03 10.91 17.54
CA GLY A 125 32.35 10.40 18.74
C GLY A 125 31.59 9.09 18.54
N ILE A 126 30.82 8.70 19.56
CA ILE A 126 29.98 7.49 19.52
C ILE A 126 28.84 7.72 18.54
N THR A 127 28.70 6.83 17.54
CA THR A 127 27.59 6.83 16.60
C THR A 127 26.26 6.60 17.33
N VAL A 128 25.33 7.52 17.19
CA VAL A 128 24.00 7.48 17.79
C VAL A 128 22.97 7.23 16.71
N ALA A 129 22.06 6.29 16.95
CA ALA A 129 20.95 6.04 16.04
C ALA A 129 20.10 7.32 15.87
N PRO A 130 19.65 7.67 14.64
CA PRO A 130 18.91 8.90 14.37
C PRO A 130 17.71 9.15 15.31
N ALA A 131 17.03 8.07 15.71
CA ALA A 131 15.88 8.12 16.62
C ALA A 131 16.23 8.63 18.03
N LEU A 132 17.48 8.51 18.48
CA LEU A 132 17.92 8.87 19.83
C LEU A 132 18.59 10.24 19.92
N VAL A 133 18.93 10.86 18.78
CA VAL A 133 19.71 12.10 18.74
C VAL A 133 19.01 13.24 19.46
N ALA A 134 17.70 13.39 19.24
CA ALA A 134 16.92 14.44 19.88
C ALA A 134 16.94 14.29 21.40
N LYS A 135 16.79 13.05 21.91
CA LYS A 135 16.81 12.74 23.35
C LYS A 135 18.19 12.97 23.95
N LYS A 136 19.26 12.49 23.28
CA LYS A 136 20.64 12.74 23.70
C LYS A 136 20.93 14.24 23.80
N ARG A 137 20.65 15.00 22.75
CA ARG A 137 20.88 16.46 22.73
C ARG A 137 20.03 17.21 23.74
N ALA A 138 18.81 16.74 24.03
CA ALA A 138 17.99 17.32 25.09
C ALA A 138 18.64 17.11 26.47
N ILE A 139 19.10 15.89 26.75
CA ILE A 139 19.81 15.58 28.00
C ILE A 139 21.10 16.39 28.11
N GLU A 140 21.89 16.48 27.05
CA GLU A 140 23.12 17.29 27.03
C GLU A 140 22.83 18.78 27.26
N ARG A 141 21.78 19.32 26.64
CA ARG A 141 21.33 20.70 26.88
C ARG A 141 20.94 20.93 28.34
N GLU A 142 20.18 20.03 28.95
CA GLU A 142 19.80 20.16 30.36
C GLU A 142 21.02 20.05 31.29
N ARG A 143 21.95 19.13 31.02
CA ARG A 143 23.22 19.03 31.77
C ARG A 143 24.04 20.32 31.71
N VAL A 144 24.13 20.95 30.53
CA VAL A 144 24.83 22.23 30.35
C VAL A 144 24.12 23.35 31.11
N LYS A 145 22.78 23.42 31.05
CA LYS A 145 21.99 24.40 31.81
C LYS A 145 22.21 24.25 33.32
N ASP A 146 22.15 23.04 33.84
CA ASP A 146 22.34 22.77 35.26
C ASP A 146 23.77 23.10 35.72
N GLY A 147 24.77 22.82 34.86
CA GLY A 147 26.15 23.24 35.08
C GLY A 147 26.29 24.75 35.19
N LEU A 148 25.73 25.48 34.22
CA LEU A 148 25.73 26.95 34.20
C LEU A 148 25.04 27.54 35.43
N ARG A 149 23.87 27.01 35.82
CA ARG A 149 23.14 27.46 37.02
C ARG A 149 23.99 27.32 38.29
N ARG A 150 24.70 26.19 38.44
CA ARG A 150 25.61 25.95 39.56
C ARG A 150 26.80 26.90 39.56
N TRP A 151 27.44 27.10 38.40
CA TRP A 151 28.59 28.00 38.27
C TRP A 151 28.22 29.46 38.56
N VAL A 152 27.12 29.97 37.96
CA VAL A 152 26.61 31.31 38.25
C VAL A 152 26.31 31.46 39.74
N GLY A 153 25.77 30.42 40.37
CA GLY A 153 25.37 30.49 41.76
C GLY A 153 26.47 30.47 42.79
N SER A 154 27.57 29.79 42.49
CA SER A 154 28.70 29.60 43.40
C SER A 154 29.83 30.59 43.14
N VAL A 155 30.27 30.68 41.89
CA VAL A 155 31.47 31.44 41.51
C VAL A 155 31.10 32.88 41.18
N TRP A 156 30.18 33.09 40.24
CA TRP A 156 29.85 34.43 39.77
C TRP A 156 29.20 35.30 40.85
N ARG A 157 28.20 34.78 41.59
CA ARG A 157 27.56 35.51 42.69
C ARG A 157 28.48 35.75 43.90
N GLY A 158 29.58 35.00 44.02
CA GLY A 158 30.62 35.24 45.01
C GLY A 158 31.55 36.36 44.56
N GLU A 159 32.07 36.27 43.34
CA GLU A 159 32.95 37.30 42.74
C GLU A 159 32.28 38.66 42.58
N VAL A 160 30.98 38.72 42.25
CA VAL A 160 30.23 39.98 42.16
C VAL A 160 30.07 40.62 43.54
N ARG A 161 29.77 39.84 44.59
CA ARG A 161 29.65 40.37 45.97
C ARG A 161 30.99 40.88 46.50
N SER A 162 32.08 40.15 46.27
CA SER A 162 33.42 40.63 46.65
C SER A 162 33.88 41.87 45.87
N ARG A 163 33.27 42.17 44.72
CA ARG A 163 33.50 43.41 43.94
C ARG A 163 32.57 44.56 44.31
N GLU A 164 31.42 44.30 44.92
CA GLU A 164 30.50 45.33 45.44
C GLU A 164 30.86 45.77 46.87
N GLU A 165 31.56 44.94 47.64
CA GLU A 165 31.96 45.19 49.03
C GLU A 165 33.37 45.81 49.19
N GLY A 166 34.10 46.05 48.10
CA GLY A 166 35.41 46.72 48.07
C GLY A 166 35.36 48.01 47.24
#